data_AF-A0A2B5J2M2-F1
#
_entry.id   AF-A0A2B5J2M2-F1
#
_cell.length_a   1.000
_cell.length_b   1.000
_cell.length_c   1.000
_cell.angle_alpha   90.00
_cell.angle_beta   90.00
_cell.angle_gamma   90.00
#
_symmetry.space_group_name_H-M   'P 1'
#
loop_
_entity.id
_entity.type
_entity.pdbx_description
1 polymer ?
#
loop_
_entity_poly.entity_id
_entity_poly.type
_entity_poly.pdbx_seq_one_letter_code
_entity_poly.pdbx_strand_id
1 'polypeptide(L)'
;MRDQRFLFSKKITFQQLKISFFFAFIIYAIMVLFLAVLISFTTFRGASNPIGNEGITNMLHKTPGIAIQLIGENIMFVSILFLWHKIIRSFIISPISSITASLILSGCSFGLLHLSTYNYNWVQCLSIIGIPAIAQMIFFLIFKNIHMGYILHFNYNLIIILFNYIASI
;
A
#
# COMPACT_ATOMS: atom_id res chain seq x y z
N MET A 1 6.41 -28.86 -10.36
CA MET A 1 6.17 -27.46 -10.78
C MET A 1 4.72 -27.15 -11.24
N ARG A 2 3.74 -28.07 -11.11
CA ARG A 2 2.38 -27.88 -11.68
C ARG A 2 1.38 -27.15 -10.75
N ASP A 3 1.63 -27.10 -9.44
CA ASP A 3 0.67 -26.57 -8.44
C ASP A 3 0.88 -25.10 -7.99
N GLN A 4 1.95 -24.43 -8.42
CA GLN A 4 2.21 -23.05 -7.98
C GLN A 4 1.27 -22.01 -8.61
N ARG A 5 0.54 -22.36 -9.67
CA ARG A 5 -0.45 -21.47 -10.33
C ARG A 5 -1.65 -21.17 -9.43
N PHE A 6 -2.00 -22.07 -8.51
CA PHE A 6 -3.08 -21.87 -7.54
C PHE A 6 -2.71 -20.97 -6.36
N LEU A 7 -1.45 -20.52 -6.24
CA LEU A 7 -1.04 -19.56 -5.22
C LEU A 7 -1.42 -18.12 -5.58
N PHE A 8 -1.71 -17.83 -6.85
CA PHE A 8 -2.01 -16.46 -7.25
C PHE A 8 -3.49 -16.09 -7.19
N SER A 9 -4.42 -17.05 -7.14
CA SER A 9 -5.85 -16.72 -7.21
C SER A 9 -6.68 -17.70 -6.39
N LYS A 10 -6.51 -17.67 -5.07
CA LYS A 10 -7.37 -18.39 -4.13
C LYS A 10 -8.61 -17.54 -3.83
N LYS A 11 -9.76 -18.20 -3.70
CA LYS A 11 -10.98 -17.55 -3.19
C LYS A 11 -10.69 -17.01 -1.79
N ILE A 12 -11.08 -15.76 -1.56
CA ILE A 12 -10.92 -15.11 -0.25
C ILE A 12 -12.06 -15.58 0.66
N THR A 13 -11.72 -15.93 1.90
CA THR A 13 -12.72 -16.29 2.91
C THR A 13 -13.25 -15.06 3.63
N PHE A 14 -14.46 -15.14 4.18
CA PHE A 14 -15.03 -14.03 4.95
C PHE A 14 -14.17 -13.65 6.17
N GLN A 15 -13.52 -14.63 6.80
CA GLN A 15 -12.59 -14.37 7.89
C GLN A 15 -11.36 -13.57 7.43
N GLN A 16 -10.82 -13.86 6.25
CA GLN A 16 -9.71 -13.11 5.66
C GLN A 16 -10.11 -11.66 5.35
N LEU A 17 -11.34 -11.43 4.88
CA LEU A 17 -11.87 -10.06 4.68
C LEU A 17 -11.90 -9.28 5.98
N LYS A 18 -12.42 -9.88 7.07
CA LYS A 18 -12.43 -9.24 8.41
C LYS A 18 -11.03 -8.91 8.91
N ILE A 19 -10.10 -9.84 8.77
CA ILE A 19 -8.70 -9.65 9.16
C ILE A 19 -8.10 -8.49 8.35
N SER A 20 -8.29 -8.50 7.04
CA SER A 20 -7.79 -7.42 6.17
C SER A 20 -8.34 -6.06 6.57
N PHE A 21 -9.64 -5.95 6.84
CA PHE A 21 -10.25 -4.69 7.27
C PHE A 21 -9.67 -4.20 8.60
N PHE A 22 -9.54 -5.10 9.59
CA PHE A 22 -8.96 -4.78 10.90
C PHE A 22 -7.51 -4.29 10.79
N PHE A 23 -6.68 -4.97 10.00
CA PHE A 23 -5.30 -4.55 9.78
C PHE A 23 -5.21 -3.24 8.99
N ALA A 24 -6.08 -3.02 8.01
CA ALA A 24 -6.15 -1.74 7.29
C ALA A 24 -6.43 -0.57 8.25
N PHE A 25 -7.33 -0.76 9.21
CA PHE A 25 -7.61 0.21 10.26
C PHE A 25 -6.41 0.47 11.16
N ILE A 26 -5.72 -0.59 11.60
CA ILE A 26 -4.48 -0.46 12.40
C ILE A 26 -3.42 0.33 11.63
N ILE A 27 -3.19 0.01 10.36
CA ILE A 27 -2.21 0.71 9.51
C ILE A 27 -2.59 2.18 9.41
N TYR A 28 -3.86 2.49 9.17
CA TYR A 28 -4.36 3.87 9.12
C TYR A 28 -4.08 4.61 10.44
N ALA A 29 -4.44 4.04 11.58
CA ALA A 29 -4.19 4.64 12.89
C ALA A 29 -2.70 4.90 13.14
N ILE A 30 -1.84 3.94 12.81
CA ILE A 30 -0.37 4.08 12.93
C ILE A 30 0.14 5.18 12.00
N MET A 31 -0.36 5.26 10.75
CA MET A 31 0.07 6.29 9.80
C MET A 31 -0.39 7.70 10.21
N VAL A 32 -1.59 7.84 10.77
CA VAL A 32 -2.06 9.11 11.32
C VAL A 32 -1.20 9.55 12.51
N LEU A 33 -0.89 8.63 13.43
CA LEU A 33 0.01 8.91 14.55
C LEU A 33 1.42 9.28 14.06
N PHE A 34 1.96 8.52 13.11
CA PHE A 34 3.26 8.79 12.50
C PHE A 34 3.29 10.18 11.84
N LEU A 35 2.24 10.55 11.11
CA LEU A 35 2.12 11.86 10.49
C LEU A 35 2.05 12.99 11.53
N ALA A 36 1.29 12.81 12.61
CA ALA A 36 1.21 13.79 13.69
C ALA A 36 2.58 14.01 14.36
N VAL A 37 3.31 12.92 14.63
CA VAL A 37 4.69 12.98 15.14
C VAL A 37 5.61 13.68 14.14
N LEU A 38 5.55 13.31 12.86
CA LEU A 38 6.39 13.90 11.82
C LEU A 38 6.20 15.42 11.74
N ILE A 39 4.95 15.90 11.77
CA ILE A 39 4.63 17.33 11.73
C ILE A 39 5.05 18.04 13.03
N SER A 40 4.97 17.36 14.18
CA SER A 40 5.40 17.94 15.46
C SER A 40 6.91 18.14 15.56
N PHE A 41 7.72 17.29 14.92
CA PHE A 41 9.18 17.32 15.03
C PHE A 41 9.88 17.90 13.80
N THR A 42 9.16 18.17 12.71
CA THR A 42 9.74 18.64 11.45
C THR A 42 8.90 19.72 10.79
N THR A 43 9.46 20.44 9.82
CA THR A 43 8.74 21.42 9.00
C THR A 43 8.00 20.78 7.82
N PHE A 44 7.71 19.48 7.91
CA PHE A 44 7.10 18.72 6.82
C PHE A 44 5.75 19.33 6.40
N ARG A 45 5.64 19.65 5.11
CA ARG A 45 4.39 20.03 4.44
C ARG A 45 4.11 19.02 3.33
N GLY A 46 3.07 18.21 3.51
CA GLY A 46 2.62 17.28 2.49
C GLY A 46 2.05 18.02 1.29
N ALA A 47 2.33 17.53 0.08
CA ALA A 47 1.58 17.92 -1.10
C ALA A 47 0.15 17.36 -0.98
N SER A 48 -0.84 18.14 -1.42
CA SER A 48 -2.23 17.72 -1.43
C SER A 48 -2.41 16.51 -2.32
N ASN A 49 -3.21 15.55 -1.87
CA ASN A 49 -3.62 14.44 -2.72
C ASN A 49 -4.54 15.00 -3.82
N PRO A 50 -4.24 14.80 -5.12
CA PRO A 50 -5.06 15.32 -6.22
C PRO A 50 -6.53 14.91 -6.13
N ILE A 51 -6.80 13.70 -5.63
CA ILE A 51 -8.17 13.18 -5.48
C ILE A 51 -8.91 13.87 -4.33
N GLY A 52 -8.21 14.27 -3.28
CA GLY A 52 -8.81 14.94 -2.12
C GLY A 52 -9.18 16.40 -2.37
N ASN A 53 -8.63 17.01 -3.42
CA ASN A 53 -8.77 18.45 -3.68
C ASN A 53 -10.00 18.81 -4.54
N GLU A 54 -10.69 17.79 -5.09
CA GLU A 54 -11.82 17.99 -6.02
C GLU A 54 -13.20 18.01 -5.35
N GLY A 55 -13.25 17.95 -4.01
CA GLY A 55 -14.49 17.85 -3.25
C GLY A 55 -15.05 16.42 -3.17
N ILE A 56 -15.89 16.19 -2.17
CA ILE A 56 -16.35 14.85 -1.77
C ILE A 56 -17.25 14.16 -2.80
N THR A 57 -18.12 14.91 -3.47
CA THR A 57 -19.01 14.37 -4.51
C THR A 57 -18.20 13.80 -5.67
N ASN A 58 -17.19 14.53 -6.14
CA ASN A 58 -16.26 14.05 -7.17
C ASN A 58 -15.41 12.87 -6.69
N MET A 59 -15.00 12.86 -5.42
CA MET A 59 -14.27 11.74 -4.82
C MET A 59 -15.09 10.44 -4.85
N LEU A 60 -16.38 10.51 -4.51
CA LEU A 60 -17.30 9.36 -4.57
C LEU A 60 -17.50 8.88 -6.01
N HIS A 61 -17.68 9.79 -6.98
CA HIS A 61 -17.79 9.42 -8.39
C HIS A 61 -16.53 8.75 -8.95
N LYS A 62 -15.34 9.10 -8.44
CA LYS A 62 -14.07 8.49 -8.82
C LYS A 62 -13.76 7.17 -8.11
N THR A 63 -14.52 6.80 -7.08
CA THR A 63 -14.29 5.59 -6.29
C THR A 63 -14.24 4.29 -7.12
N PRO A 64 -15.10 4.07 -8.13
CA PRO A 64 -14.97 2.91 -9.03
C PRO A 64 -13.64 2.92 -9.80
N GLY A 65 -13.18 4.10 -10.23
CA GLY A 65 -11.88 4.27 -10.89
C GLY A 65 -10.71 3.92 -9.96
N ILE A 66 -10.80 4.31 -8.68
CA ILE A 66 -9.83 3.94 -7.65
C ILE A 66 -9.77 2.42 -7.50
N ALA A 67 -10.90 1.72 -7.45
CA ALA A 67 -10.90 0.25 -7.35
C ALA A 67 -10.13 -0.41 -8.51
N ILE A 68 -10.32 0.08 -9.75
CA ILE A 68 -9.60 -0.43 -10.93
C ILE A 68 -8.11 -0.06 -10.87
N GLN A 69 -7.79 1.19 -10.52
CA GLN A 69 -6.41 1.66 -10.37
C GLN A 69 -5.63 0.78 -9.38
N LEU A 70 -6.25 0.43 -8.25
CA LEU A 70 -5.63 -0.40 -7.22
C LEU A 70 -5.31 -1.82 -7.70
N ILE A 71 -6.02 -2.35 -8.71
CA ILE A 71 -5.66 -3.63 -9.35
C ILE A 71 -4.33 -3.46 -10.09
N GLY A 72 -4.18 -2.38 -10.86
CA GLY A 72 -2.94 -2.06 -11.58
C GLY A 72 -1.76 -1.88 -10.62
N GLU A 73 -1.97 -1.14 -9.54
CA GLU A 73 -0.97 -0.97 -8.49
C GLU A 73 -0.60 -2.30 -7.84
N ASN A 74 -1.57 -3.17 -7.54
CA ASN A 74 -1.31 -4.50 -6.97
C ASN A 74 -0.48 -5.41 -7.87
N ILE A 75 -0.71 -5.37 -9.19
CA ILE A 75 0.14 -6.08 -10.16
C ILE A 75 1.57 -5.51 -10.10
N MET A 76 1.70 -4.18 -10.12
CA MET A 76 2.99 -3.50 -10.06
C MET A 76 3.75 -3.83 -8.77
N PHE A 77 3.08 -3.86 -7.62
CA PHE A 77 3.65 -4.25 -6.33
C PHE A 77 4.28 -5.63 -6.37
N VAL A 78 3.53 -6.63 -6.85
CA VAL A 78 4.01 -8.01 -6.92
C VAL A 78 5.17 -8.15 -7.90
N SER A 79 5.12 -7.46 -9.03
CA SER A 79 6.20 -7.44 -10.02
C SER A 79 7.49 -6.83 -9.45
N ILE A 80 7.41 -5.68 -8.78
CA ILE A 80 8.55 -5.01 -8.14
C ILE A 80 9.12 -5.87 -7.02
N LEU A 81 8.27 -6.50 -6.20
CA LEU A 81 8.70 -7.41 -5.14
C LEU A 81 9.49 -8.60 -5.68
N PHE A 82 9.01 -9.24 -6.74
CA PHE A 82 9.73 -10.35 -7.36
C PHE A 82 11.02 -9.90 -8.03
N LEU A 83 11.05 -8.72 -8.64
CA LEU A 83 12.27 -8.14 -9.21
C LEU A 83 13.34 -7.96 -8.13
N TRP A 84 13.03 -7.25 -7.05
CA TRP A 84 13.97 -7.03 -5.96
C TRP A 84 14.36 -8.32 -5.27
N HIS A 85 13.42 -9.24 -5.07
CA HIS A 85 13.74 -10.53 -4.49
C HIS A 85 14.73 -11.31 -5.34
N LYS A 86 14.53 -11.36 -6.66
CA LYS A 86 15.47 -12.02 -7.58
C LYS A 86 16.86 -11.41 -7.50
N ILE A 87 16.96 -10.07 -7.52
CA ILE A 87 18.25 -9.37 -7.43
C ILE A 87 18.92 -9.64 -6.08
N ILE A 88 18.20 -9.46 -4.98
CA ILE A 88 18.76 -9.61 -3.63
C ILE A 88 19.18 -11.04 -3.33
N ARG A 89 18.48 -12.06 -3.86
CA ARG A 89 18.90 -13.47 -3.72
C ARG A 89 20.26 -13.76 -4.36
N SER A 90 20.74 -12.94 -5.29
CA SER A 90 22.09 -13.07 -5.84
C SER A 90 23.18 -12.58 -4.88
N PHE A 91 22.84 -11.76 -3.87
CA PHE A 91 23.79 -11.16 -2.93
C PHE A 91 23.61 -11.65 -1.49
N ILE A 92 22.39 -11.95 -1.07
CA ILE A 92 22.05 -12.31 0.31
C ILE A 92 21.55 -13.76 0.38
N ILE A 93 22.31 -14.60 1.07
CA ILE A 93 22.01 -16.04 1.24
C ILE A 93 20.86 -16.24 2.24
N SER A 94 20.83 -15.45 3.32
CA SER A 94 19.80 -15.54 4.36
C SER A 94 18.39 -15.31 3.79
N PRO A 95 17.44 -16.25 3.95
CA PRO A 95 16.08 -16.11 3.43
C PRO A 95 15.34 -14.91 4.03
N ILE A 96 15.42 -14.73 5.35
CA ILE A 96 14.72 -13.66 6.06
C ILE A 96 15.29 -12.31 5.65
N SER A 97 16.61 -12.16 5.69
CA SER A 97 17.28 -10.90 5.32
C SER A 97 16.98 -10.53 3.85
N SER A 98 16.94 -11.52 2.96
CA SER A 98 16.59 -11.29 1.57
C SER A 98 15.16 -10.80 1.41
N ILE A 99 14.18 -11.43 2.06
CA ILE A 99 12.78 -11.01 2.00
C ILE A 99 12.62 -9.60 2.57
N THR A 100 13.21 -9.32 3.74
CA THR A 100 13.13 -8.01 4.38
C THR A 100 13.73 -6.91 3.49
N ALA A 101 14.93 -7.11 2.95
CA ALA A 101 15.54 -6.15 2.04
C ALA A 101 14.70 -5.95 0.77
N SER A 102 14.12 -7.03 0.23
CA SER A 102 13.25 -6.95 -0.95
C SER A 102 11.99 -6.14 -0.66
N LEU A 103 11.36 -6.33 0.50
CA LEU A 103 10.18 -5.58 0.91
C LEU A 103 10.49 -4.09 1.04
N ILE A 104 11.59 -3.73 1.71
CA ILE A 104 12.01 -2.33 1.88
C ILE A 104 12.26 -1.68 0.52
N LEU A 105 13.07 -2.30 -0.33
CA LEU A 105 13.39 -1.75 -1.66
C LEU A 105 12.15 -1.65 -2.56
N SER A 106 11.22 -2.59 -2.44
CA SER A 106 9.96 -2.56 -3.18
C SER A 106 9.06 -1.43 -2.70
N GLY A 107 8.94 -1.23 -1.39
CA GLY A 107 8.18 -0.12 -0.80
C GLY A 107 8.74 1.23 -1.21
N CYS A 108 10.06 1.39 -1.16
CA CYS A 108 10.75 2.58 -1.64
C CYS A 108 10.49 2.81 -3.14
N SER A 109 10.64 1.77 -3.97
CA SER A 109 10.43 1.89 -5.43
C SER A 109 9.00 2.32 -5.74
N PHE A 110 8.01 1.70 -5.09
CA PHE A 110 6.61 2.08 -5.27
C PHE A 110 6.34 3.52 -4.83
N GLY A 111 6.87 3.92 -3.67
CA GLY A 111 6.77 5.31 -3.20
C GLY A 111 7.36 6.29 -4.22
N LEU A 112 8.54 6.01 -4.75
CA LEU A 112 9.22 6.89 -5.71
C LEU A 112 8.48 7.01 -7.06
N LEU A 113 7.69 6.03 -7.47
CA LEU A 113 6.82 6.16 -8.65
C LEU A 113 5.77 7.28 -8.50
N HIS A 114 5.50 7.73 -7.27
CA HIS A 114 4.54 8.79 -6.99
C HIS A 114 5.17 10.19 -6.94
N LEU A 115 6.48 10.34 -7.17
CA LEU A 115 7.17 11.62 -7.06
C LEU A 115 6.50 12.73 -7.88
N SER A 116 6.15 12.47 -9.14
CA SER A 116 5.50 13.47 -10.01
C SER A 116 4.12 13.89 -9.49
N THR A 117 3.43 13.02 -8.76
CA THR A 117 2.09 13.29 -8.21
C THR A 117 2.15 14.17 -6.96
N TYR A 118 3.23 14.04 -6.17
CA TYR A 118 3.39 14.75 -4.89
C TYR A 118 4.50 15.80 -4.96
N ASN A 119 4.64 16.50 -6.10
CA ASN A 119 5.60 17.60 -6.29
C ASN A 119 7.03 17.25 -5.89
N TYR A 120 7.48 16.03 -6.20
CA TYR A 120 8.77 15.48 -5.83
C TYR A 120 9.05 15.52 -4.32
N ASN A 121 8.03 15.41 -3.47
CA ASN A 121 8.22 15.27 -2.02
C ASN A 121 8.66 13.84 -1.68
N TRP A 122 9.98 13.63 -1.61
CA TRP A 122 10.59 12.32 -1.32
C TRP A 122 10.19 11.78 0.05
N VAL A 123 10.04 12.64 1.06
CA VAL A 123 9.63 12.22 2.40
C VAL A 123 8.22 11.64 2.36
N GLN A 124 7.26 12.35 1.77
CA GLN A 124 5.89 11.87 1.61
C GLN A 124 5.84 10.56 0.81
N CYS A 125 6.59 10.50 -0.29
CA CYS A 125 6.63 9.32 -1.16
C CYS A 125 7.20 8.08 -0.45
N LEU A 126 8.30 8.22 0.29
CA LEU A 126 8.94 7.09 0.95
C LEU A 126 8.21 6.69 2.24
N SER A 127 7.80 7.64 3.08
CA SER A 127 7.27 7.35 4.41
C SER A 127 5.74 7.19 4.43
N ILE A 128 5.00 8.07 3.74
CA ILE A 128 3.52 8.07 3.80
C ILE A 128 2.93 7.12 2.76
N ILE A 129 3.62 6.89 1.63
CA ILE A 129 3.15 6.00 0.56
C ILE A 129 3.91 4.66 0.58
N GLY A 130 5.24 4.71 0.63
CA GLY A 130 6.09 3.53 0.58
C GLY A 130 5.95 2.60 1.80
N ILE A 131 5.75 3.12 3.02
CA ILE A 131 5.60 2.28 4.21
C ILE A 131 4.26 1.50 4.19
N PRO A 132 3.09 2.12 3.96
CA PRO A 132 1.84 1.36 3.84
C PRO A 132 1.87 0.30 2.73
N ALA A 133 2.56 0.58 1.63
CA ALA A 133 2.80 -0.36 0.54
C ALA A 133 3.48 -1.66 1.02
N ILE A 134 4.45 -1.57 1.95
CA ILE A 134 5.12 -2.75 2.52
C ILE A 134 4.12 -3.65 3.25
N ALA A 135 3.17 -3.09 3.98
CA ALA A 135 2.15 -3.88 4.69
C ALA A 135 1.27 -4.69 3.73
N GLN A 136 0.94 -4.14 2.56
CA GLN A 136 0.16 -4.82 1.52
C GLN A 136 0.95 -6.00 0.93
N MET A 137 2.24 -5.81 0.67
CA MET A 137 3.14 -6.88 0.21
C MET A 137 3.30 -7.98 1.27
N ILE A 138 3.39 -7.63 2.55
CA ILE A 138 3.42 -8.59 3.66
C ILE A 138 2.13 -9.43 3.66
N PHE A 139 0.96 -8.80 3.45
CA PHE A 139 -0.31 -9.52 3.34
C PHE A 139 -0.32 -10.52 2.18
N PHE A 140 0.20 -10.13 1.02
CA PHE A 140 0.39 -11.04 -0.10
C PHE A 140 1.25 -12.26 0.29
N LEU A 141 2.38 -12.04 0.98
CA LEU A 141 3.30 -13.10 1.39
C LEU A 141 2.72 -14.04 2.46
N ILE A 142 2.03 -13.49 3.47
CA ILE A 142 1.41 -14.26 4.57
C ILE A 142 0.33 -15.18 4.01
N PHE A 143 -0.60 -14.62 3.23
CA PHE A 143 -1.75 -15.38 2.73
C PHE A 143 -1.45 -16.16 1.44
N LYS A 144 -0.30 -15.89 0.80
CA LYS A 144 0.08 -16.43 -0.51
C LYS A 144 -1.11 -16.30 -1.47
N ASN A 145 -1.62 -15.08 -1.59
CA ASN A 145 -2.77 -14.73 -2.40
C ASN A 145 -2.69 -13.25 -2.82
N ILE A 146 -2.64 -12.98 -4.12
CA ILE A 146 -2.52 -11.63 -4.67
C ILE A 146 -3.72 -10.75 -4.30
N HIS A 147 -4.89 -11.37 -4.19
CA HIS A 147 -6.13 -10.69 -3.86
C HIS A 147 -6.12 -10.15 -2.42
N MET A 148 -5.36 -10.78 -1.52
CA MET A 148 -5.26 -10.29 -0.14
C MET A 148 -4.45 -9.00 -0.01
N GLY A 149 -3.42 -8.81 -0.84
CA GLY A 149 -2.72 -7.54 -0.96
C GLY A 149 -3.66 -6.44 -1.47
N TYR A 150 -4.39 -6.75 -2.55
CA TYR A 150 -5.39 -5.84 -3.12
C TYR A 150 -6.49 -5.46 -2.11
N ILE A 151 -7.10 -6.43 -1.42
CA ILE A 151 -8.18 -6.15 -0.46
C ILE A 151 -7.68 -5.30 0.72
N LEU A 152 -6.46 -5.54 1.21
CA LEU A 152 -5.87 -4.67 2.25
C LEU A 152 -5.72 -3.24 1.72
N HIS A 153 -5.19 -3.09 0.51
CA HIS A 153 -5.00 -1.79 -0.10
C HIS A 153 -6.34 -1.06 -0.32
N PHE A 154 -7.33 -1.78 -0.82
CA PHE A 154 -8.68 -1.26 -1.03
C PHE A 154 -9.33 -0.82 0.29
N ASN A 155 -9.29 -1.66 1.31
CA ASN A 155 -9.83 -1.33 2.63
C ASN A 155 -9.13 -0.11 3.24
N TYR A 156 -7.81 0.00 3.08
CA TYR A 156 -7.05 1.16 3.55
C TYR A 156 -7.52 2.46 2.89
N ASN A 157 -7.68 2.46 1.56
CA ASN A 157 -8.22 3.62 0.82
C ASN A 157 -9.67 3.94 1.21
N LEU A 158 -10.51 2.90 1.38
CA LEU A 158 -11.90 3.07 1.79
C LEU A 158 -12.00 3.75 3.17
N ILE A 159 -11.14 3.35 4.12
CA ILE A 159 -11.07 3.97 5.44
C ILE A 159 -10.67 5.45 5.32
N ILE A 160 -9.65 5.78 4.51
CA ILE A 160 -9.25 7.17 4.28
C ILE A 160 -10.40 7.99 3.70
N ILE A 161 -11.09 7.48 2.68
CA ILE A 161 -12.24 8.15 2.06
C ILE A 161 -13.35 8.39 3.10
N LEU A 162 -13.67 7.37 3.91
CA LEU A 162 -14.71 7.46 4.93
C LEU A 162 -14.38 8.51 6.00
N PHE A 163 -13.14 8.53 6.50
CA PHE A 163 -12.74 9.52 7.51
C PHE A 163 -12.69 10.94 6.95
N ASN A 164 -12.24 11.11 5.70
CA ASN A 164 -12.29 12.41 5.03
C ASN A 164 -13.74 12.90 4.85
N TYR A 165 -14.66 11.99 4.52
CA TYR A 165 -16.09 12.29 4.44
C TYR A 165 -16.64 12.75 5.80
N ILE A 166 -16.36 12.00 6.87
CA ILE A 166 -16.83 12.34 8.22
C ILE A 166 -16.26 13.69 8.69
N ALA A 167 -14.97 13.97 8.42
CA ALA A 167 -14.32 15.21 8.83
C ALA A 167 -14.81 16.46 8.07
N SER A 168 -15.58 16.29 7.00
CA SER A 168 -16.11 17.39 6.18
C SER A 168 -17.53 17.82 6.53
N ILE A 169 -18.22 17.00 7.33
CA ILE A 169 -19.56 17.27 7.88
C ILE A 169 -19.40 18.18 9.09
#